data_AF-A0AAU3UM90-F1
#
_entry.id   AF-A0AAU3UM90-F1
#
_cell.length_a   1.000
_cell.length_b   1.000
_cell.length_c   1.000
_cell.angle_alpha   90.00
_cell.angle_beta   90.00
_cell.angle_gamma   90.00
#
_symmetry.space_group_name_H-M   'P 1'
#
loop_
_entity.id
_entity.type
_entity.pdbx_description
1 polymer ?
#
loop_
_entity_poly.entity_id
_entity_poly.type
_entity_poly.pdbx_seq_one_letter_code
_entity_poly.pdbx_strand_id
1 'polypeptide(L)'
;MLLEWLRGQALDEGRRYGLNEAVVVARGRLGDLGAVDLLVEQAADVWPHRNMPAVEALRALLTIHGVSRTFGVESLSALMASGATEAARLVGVGLSYETGANILPALGDPSVAVARAAYDRLIVARGPAARLESLMVAAETPGPAQLWALAVLARHHPVEIRPLWEALGSPLVELPGVPADVRTAIVRRYAPGTRDTDPRWLLEAALLPPLDDLEESDLIARAVAALGDAGLDPQQPISAAEEYRQGEGTYYAIETAAGTVLVSTLGRFFRTHGSADVDEIREALREFRHIDNALGNIIVDNLSVYDFGERKPMPVRSLLFNWQD
;
A
#
# COMPACT_ATOMS: atom_id res chain seq x y z
N MET A 1 41.29 -7.73 13.60
CA MET A 1 41.69 -7.44 12.20
C MET A 1 40.52 -7.19 11.25
N LEU A 2 39.65 -8.16 10.91
CA LEU A 2 38.56 -7.91 9.94
C LEU A 2 37.55 -6.85 10.41
N LEU A 3 37.09 -6.93 11.66
CA LEU A 3 36.12 -5.96 12.19
C LEU A 3 36.69 -4.54 12.28
N GLU A 4 37.96 -4.41 12.67
CA GLU A 4 38.64 -3.11 12.72
C GLU A 4 38.80 -2.50 11.32
N TRP A 5 39.13 -3.33 10.32
CA TRP A 5 39.16 -2.90 8.93
C TRP A 5 37.78 -2.39 8.47
N LEU A 6 36.71 -3.13 8.74
CA LEU A 6 35.34 -2.75 8.40
C LEU A 6 34.89 -1.45 9.07
N ARG A 7 35.24 -1.23 10.34
CA ARG A 7 34.99 0.04 11.04
C ARG A 7 35.69 1.21 10.34
N GLY A 8 36.91 1.00 9.88
CA GLY A 8 37.65 2.00 9.10
C GLY A 8 37.06 2.29 7.72
N GLN A 9 36.32 1.35 7.10
CA GLN A 9 35.65 1.57 5.82
C GLN A 9 34.37 2.40 5.93
N ALA A 10 33.69 2.40 7.08
CA ALA A 10 32.41 3.08 7.27
C ALA A 10 32.52 4.62 7.39
N LEU A 11 33.73 5.16 7.52
CA LEU A 11 34.00 6.59 7.72
C LEU A 11 34.23 7.37 6.41
N ASP A 12 34.23 6.71 5.25
CA ASP A 12 34.58 7.32 3.97
C ASP A 12 33.30 7.59 3.15
N GLU A 13 32.76 8.81 3.26
CA GLU A 13 31.46 9.27 2.71
C GLU A 13 31.35 9.20 1.17
N GLY A 14 32.41 8.77 0.47
CA GLY A 14 32.51 8.86 -0.99
C GLY A 14 32.08 7.63 -1.81
N ARG A 15 31.66 6.51 -1.20
CA ARG A 15 31.44 5.26 -1.97
C ARG A 15 30.02 5.10 -2.49
N ARG A 16 29.88 5.25 -3.82
CA ARG A 16 28.68 4.89 -4.60
C ARG A 16 28.54 3.35 -4.69
N TYR A 17 27.31 2.87 -4.90
CA TYR A 17 26.92 1.45 -5.13
C TYR A 17 26.74 0.52 -3.90
N GLY A 18 26.01 0.93 -2.85
CA GLY A 18 25.54 0.01 -1.80
C GLY A 18 26.61 -0.63 -0.89
N LEU A 19 27.89 -0.28 -1.09
CA LEU A 19 29.00 -0.82 -0.30
C LEU A 19 28.88 -0.47 1.18
N ASN A 20 28.37 0.72 1.51
CA ASN A 20 28.17 1.15 2.89
C ASN A 20 27.14 0.27 3.62
N GLU A 21 26.03 -0.07 2.96
CA GLU A 21 25.03 -1.00 3.49
C GLU A 21 25.64 -2.38 3.75
N ALA A 22 26.41 -2.91 2.80
CA ALA A 22 27.09 -4.20 2.95
C ALA A 22 28.12 -4.21 4.10
N VAL A 23 28.86 -3.11 4.29
CA VAL A 23 29.82 -2.96 5.40
C VAL A 23 29.10 -2.94 6.75
N VAL A 24 27.99 -2.20 6.86
CA VAL A 24 27.17 -2.15 8.08
C VAL A 24 26.61 -3.53 8.43
N VAL A 25 26.07 -4.26 7.44
CA VAL A 25 25.61 -5.65 7.59
C VAL A 25 26.73 -6.57 8.06
N ALA A 26 27.91 -6.49 7.44
CA ALA A 26 29.06 -7.31 7.82
C ALA A 26 29.53 -7.02 9.26
N ARG A 27 29.54 -5.75 9.68
CA ARG A 27 29.86 -5.35 11.06
C ARG A 27 28.87 -5.96 12.06
N GLY A 28 27.57 -5.87 11.78
CA GLY A 28 26.54 -6.49 12.63
C GLY A 28 26.70 -8.00 12.77
N ARG A 29 26.93 -8.71 11.66
CA ARG A 29 27.19 -10.16 11.66
C ARG A 29 28.43 -10.57 12.47
N LEU A 30 29.40 -9.67 12.61
CA LEU A 30 30.61 -9.87 13.43
C LEU A 30 30.45 -9.43 14.89
N GLY A 31 29.25 -9.03 15.33
CA GLY A 31 29.01 -8.68 16.73
C GLY A 31 29.22 -7.20 17.06
N ASP A 32 29.35 -6.30 16.09
CA ASP A 32 29.60 -4.88 16.34
C ASP A 32 28.34 -4.12 16.75
N LEU A 33 28.19 -3.86 18.05
CA LEU A 33 27.09 -3.05 18.58
C LEU A 33 27.06 -1.61 18.03
N GLY A 34 28.21 -1.07 17.60
CA GLY A 34 28.28 0.26 16.97
C GLY A 34 27.67 0.33 15.56
N ALA A 35 27.07 -0.76 15.07
CA ALA A 35 26.33 -0.80 13.81
C ALA A 35 24.80 -0.85 14.01
N VAL A 36 24.30 -0.95 15.25
CA VAL A 36 22.87 -1.20 15.54
C VAL A 36 21.96 -0.15 14.92
N ASP A 37 22.21 1.14 15.14
CA ASP A 37 21.30 2.19 14.67
C ASP A 37 21.18 2.19 13.15
N LEU A 38 22.31 2.04 12.45
CA LEU A 38 22.33 1.97 10.98
C LEU A 38 21.62 0.70 10.46
N LEU A 39 21.77 -0.42 11.17
CA LEU A 39 21.07 -1.66 10.84
C LEU A 39 19.57 -1.56 11.10
N VAL A 40 19.14 -0.85 12.14
CA VAL A 40 17.73 -0.60 12.43
C VAL A 40 17.09 0.22 11.32
N GLU A 41 17.72 1.32 10.90
CA GLU A 41 17.25 2.13 9.78
C GLU A 41 17.19 1.31 8.48
N GLN A 42 18.24 0.55 8.16
CA GLN A 42 18.25 -0.29 6.96
C GLN A 42 17.21 -1.43 7.02
N ALA A 43 16.98 -2.02 8.19
CA ALA A 43 15.98 -3.07 8.38
C ALA A 43 14.53 -2.55 8.27
N ALA A 44 14.31 -1.25 8.45
CA ALA A 44 13.00 -0.62 8.29
C ALA A 44 12.63 -0.30 6.83
N ASP A 45 13.60 -0.40 5.90
CA ASP A 45 13.42 -0.14 4.46
C ASP A 45 12.24 -0.95 3.88
N VAL A 46 11.52 -0.34 2.95
CA VAL A 46 10.31 -0.90 2.33
C VAL A 46 10.60 -2.02 1.35
N TRP A 47 11.82 -2.10 0.84
CA TRP A 47 12.24 -3.07 -0.17
C TRP A 47 12.87 -4.30 0.48
N PRO A 48 12.26 -5.50 0.33
CA PRO A 48 12.75 -6.72 0.97
C PRO A 48 14.23 -7.03 0.67
N HIS A 49 14.66 -6.81 -0.58
CA HIS A 49 16.04 -7.09 -0.97
C HIS A 49 17.07 -6.15 -0.31
N ARG A 50 16.65 -4.97 0.18
CA ARG A 50 17.50 -4.02 0.91
C ARG A 50 17.47 -4.23 2.42
N ASN A 51 16.31 -4.60 2.96
CA ASN A 51 16.13 -4.77 4.41
C ASN A 51 16.58 -6.13 4.95
N MET A 52 16.44 -7.22 4.18
CA MET A 52 16.65 -8.59 4.68
C MET A 52 18.07 -8.84 5.21
N PRO A 53 19.16 -8.38 4.54
CA PRO A 53 20.50 -8.53 5.08
C PRO A 53 20.71 -7.82 6.43
N ALA A 54 20.08 -6.66 6.63
CA ALA A 54 20.13 -5.92 7.88
C ALA A 54 19.36 -6.62 8.99
N VAL A 55 18.17 -7.16 8.70
CA VAL A 55 17.40 -7.98 9.63
C VAL A 55 18.22 -9.19 10.10
N GLU A 56 18.88 -9.90 9.18
CA GLU A 56 19.75 -11.03 9.54
C GLU A 56 20.94 -10.62 10.41
N ALA A 57 21.56 -9.47 10.13
CA ALA A 57 22.65 -8.95 10.96
C ALA A 57 22.16 -8.57 12.37
N LEU A 58 20.97 -7.99 12.50
CA LEU A 58 20.34 -7.73 13.80
C LEU A 58 20.06 -9.03 14.56
N ARG A 59 19.59 -10.10 13.89
CA ARG A 59 19.43 -11.42 14.50
C ARG A 59 20.77 -12.00 15.00
N ALA A 60 21.86 -11.81 14.25
CA ALA A 60 23.18 -12.22 14.70
C ALA A 60 23.60 -11.45 15.97
N LEU A 61 23.39 -10.13 16.01
CA LEU A 61 23.67 -9.33 17.21
C LEU A 61 22.84 -9.79 18.42
N LEU A 62 21.55 -10.09 18.21
CA LEU A 62 20.68 -10.63 19.26
C LEU A 62 21.15 -11.98 19.79
N THR A 63 21.61 -12.88 18.90
CA THR A 63 22.16 -14.17 19.30
C THR A 63 23.41 -14.02 20.17
N ILE A 64 24.28 -13.05 19.83
CA ILE A 64 25.57 -12.85 20.52
C ILE A 64 25.38 -12.11 21.85
N HIS A 65 24.60 -11.03 21.85
CA HIS A 65 24.56 -10.06 22.95
C HIS A 65 23.24 -10.03 23.73
N GLY A 66 22.18 -10.62 23.18
CA GLY A 66 20.82 -10.50 23.71
C GLY A 66 20.16 -9.14 23.44
N VAL A 67 18.86 -9.06 23.69
CA VAL A 67 18.04 -7.86 23.40
C VAL A 67 18.55 -6.62 24.16
N SER A 68 18.82 -6.78 25.45
CA SER A 68 19.21 -5.67 26.34
C SER A 68 20.51 -4.99 25.90
N ARG A 69 21.53 -5.75 25.51
CA ARG A 69 22.78 -5.15 25.04
C ARG A 69 22.70 -4.62 23.60
N THR A 70 21.89 -5.25 22.76
CA THR A 70 21.76 -4.83 21.35
C THR A 70 20.98 -3.52 21.25
N PHE A 71 19.85 -3.40 21.96
CA PHE A 71 18.92 -2.27 21.78
C PHE A 71 18.76 -1.38 23.02
N GLY A 72 19.35 -1.73 24.15
CA GLY A 72 19.18 -0.97 25.40
C GLY A 72 17.79 -1.12 26.04
N VAL A 73 17.02 -2.14 25.65
CA VAL A 73 15.65 -2.39 26.17
C VAL A 73 15.50 -3.82 26.71
N GLU A 74 14.56 -4.03 27.61
CA GLU A 74 14.41 -5.31 28.31
C GLU A 74 13.87 -6.44 27.43
N SER A 75 13.10 -6.12 26.38
CA SER A 75 12.46 -7.11 25.50
C SER A 75 12.17 -6.54 24.10
N LEU A 76 11.93 -7.43 23.14
CA LEU A 76 11.47 -7.03 21.80
C LEU A 76 10.10 -6.34 21.85
N SER A 77 9.24 -6.73 22.79
CA SER A 77 7.97 -6.05 23.04
C SER A 77 8.17 -4.61 23.53
N ALA A 78 9.21 -4.35 24.34
CA ALA A 78 9.57 -2.98 24.72
C ALA A 78 10.14 -2.18 23.53
N LEU A 79 10.96 -2.81 22.67
CA LEU A 79 11.44 -2.19 21.43
C LEU A 79 10.27 -1.80 20.52
N MET A 80 9.31 -2.71 20.34
CA MET A 80 8.09 -2.49 19.57
C MET A 80 7.24 -1.36 20.13
N ALA A 81 7.01 -1.33 21.45
CA ALA A 81 6.09 -0.38 22.07
C ALA A 81 6.70 1.01 22.32
N SER A 82 8.02 1.09 22.53
CA SER A 82 8.69 2.29 23.04
C SER A 82 10.03 2.59 22.39
N GLY A 83 10.34 1.96 21.26
CA GLY A 83 11.50 2.30 20.44
C GLY A 83 11.51 3.79 20.08
N ALA A 84 12.65 4.43 20.27
CA ALA A 84 12.81 5.88 20.12
C ALA A 84 12.49 6.38 18.70
N THR A 85 12.73 5.54 17.68
CA THR A 85 12.44 5.84 16.27
C THR A 85 11.35 4.93 15.73
N GLU A 86 10.69 5.37 14.65
CA GLU A 86 9.75 4.51 13.90
C GLU A 86 10.44 3.23 13.40
N ALA A 87 11.66 3.35 12.88
CA ALA A 87 12.46 2.21 12.42
C ALA A 87 12.70 1.18 13.54
N ALA A 88 13.03 1.65 14.75
CA ALA A 88 13.20 0.76 15.90
C ALA A 88 11.91 0.01 16.25
N ARG A 89 10.75 0.68 16.23
CA ARG A 89 9.45 0.04 16.50
C ARG A 89 9.07 -0.96 15.40
N LEU A 90 9.32 -0.64 14.12
CA LEU A 90 9.15 -1.57 12.98
C LEU A 90 9.98 -2.84 13.15
N VAL A 91 11.27 -2.70 13.50
CA VAL A 91 12.15 -3.82 13.81
C VAL A 91 11.62 -4.62 15.00
N GLY A 92 11.14 -3.94 16.04
CA GLY A 92 10.47 -4.54 17.19
C GLY A 92 9.28 -5.41 16.79
N VAL A 93 8.36 -4.90 15.96
CA VAL A 93 7.22 -5.67 15.42
C VAL A 93 7.70 -6.92 14.69
N GLY A 94 8.69 -6.77 13.80
CA GLY A 94 9.21 -7.88 13.00
C GLY A 94 9.80 -9.00 13.84
N LEU A 95 10.71 -8.67 14.74
CA LEU A 95 11.39 -9.64 15.59
C LEU A 95 10.44 -10.24 16.64
N SER A 96 9.52 -9.46 17.21
CA SER A 96 8.48 -9.96 18.10
C SER A 96 7.59 -11.00 17.40
N TYR A 97 7.19 -10.74 16.16
CA TYR A 97 6.40 -11.69 15.39
C TYR A 97 7.14 -13.02 15.17
N GLU A 98 8.40 -12.96 14.76
CA GLU A 98 9.23 -14.14 14.48
C GLU A 98 9.47 -15.00 15.72
N THR A 99 9.54 -14.37 16.90
CA THR A 99 9.72 -15.06 18.19
C THR A 99 8.40 -15.51 18.82
N GLY A 100 7.26 -15.28 18.15
CA GLY A 100 5.93 -15.66 18.64
C GLY A 100 5.37 -14.75 19.73
N ALA A 101 6.00 -13.59 19.99
CA ALA A 101 5.50 -12.60 20.93
C ALA A 101 4.21 -11.92 20.41
N ASN A 102 3.41 -11.38 21.33
CA ASN A 102 2.18 -10.69 20.97
C ASN A 102 2.49 -9.32 20.34
N ILE A 103 2.15 -9.17 19.06
CA ILE A 103 2.32 -7.92 18.30
C ILE A 103 1.04 -7.08 18.19
N LEU A 104 -0.08 -7.54 18.75
CA LEU A 104 -1.36 -6.82 18.70
C LEU A 104 -1.25 -5.37 19.22
N PRO A 105 -0.52 -5.07 20.31
CA PRO A 105 -0.39 -3.69 20.78
C PRO A 105 0.15 -2.71 19.73
N ALA A 106 0.95 -3.18 18.77
CA ALA A 106 1.50 -2.33 17.71
C ALA A 106 0.44 -1.82 16.71
N LEU A 107 -0.76 -2.42 16.66
CA LEU A 107 -1.88 -1.86 15.88
C LEU A 107 -2.29 -0.47 16.35
N GLY A 108 -1.98 -0.11 17.61
CA GLY A 108 -2.24 1.21 18.18
C GLY A 108 -1.06 2.18 18.12
N ASP A 109 0.00 1.87 17.37
CA ASP A 109 1.13 2.78 17.20
C ASP A 109 0.69 4.07 16.49
N PRO A 110 1.19 5.25 16.88
CA PRO A 110 0.90 6.50 16.17
C PRO A 110 1.43 6.52 14.73
N SER A 111 2.43 5.70 14.39
CA SER A 111 2.88 5.52 13.01
C SER A 111 2.00 4.52 12.26
N VAL A 112 1.41 4.97 11.16
CA VAL A 112 0.65 4.13 10.21
C VAL A 112 1.52 2.98 9.69
N ALA A 113 2.81 3.23 9.42
CA ALA A 113 3.73 2.20 8.92
C ALA A 113 3.96 1.08 9.95
N VAL A 114 4.09 1.43 11.25
CA VAL A 114 4.24 0.44 12.33
C VAL A 114 2.95 -0.35 12.52
N ALA A 115 1.82 0.32 12.59
CA ALA A 115 0.52 -0.33 12.72
C ALA A 115 0.21 -1.25 11.53
N ARG A 116 0.53 -0.82 10.31
CA ARG A 116 0.43 -1.66 9.11
C ARG A 116 1.35 -2.87 9.19
N ALA A 117 2.61 -2.70 9.62
CA ALA A 117 3.54 -3.80 9.73
C ALA A 117 3.04 -4.90 10.69
N ALA A 118 2.29 -4.51 11.73
CA ALA A 118 1.59 -5.45 12.60
C ALA A 118 0.37 -6.08 11.90
N TYR A 119 -0.45 -5.28 11.22
CA TYR A 119 -1.58 -5.74 10.42
C TYR A 119 -1.17 -6.81 9.39
N ASP A 120 -0.16 -6.54 8.55
CA ASP A 120 0.28 -7.44 7.46
C ASP A 120 0.73 -8.80 8.02
N ARG A 121 1.34 -8.80 9.20
CA ARG A 121 1.74 -10.03 9.89
C ARG A 121 0.54 -10.77 10.50
N LEU A 122 -0.38 -10.04 11.12
CA LEU A 122 -1.57 -10.62 11.76
C LEU A 122 -2.58 -11.21 10.76
N ILE A 123 -2.64 -10.70 9.53
CA ILE A 123 -3.51 -11.28 8.48
C ILE A 123 -2.95 -12.58 7.88
N VAL A 124 -1.62 -12.74 7.85
CA VAL A 124 -0.97 -13.97 7.36
C VAL A 124 -0.87 -15.03 8.47
N ALA A 125 -0.74 -14.59 9.72
CA ALA A 125 -0.59 -15.48 10.86
C ALA A 125 -1.90 -16.25 11.15
N ARG A 126 -1.97 -17.51 10.72
CA ARG A 126 -3.00 -18.46 11.19
C ARG A 126 -2.73 -18.77 12.67
N GLY A 127 -3.23 -17.91 13.55
CA GLY A 127 -3.04 -18.01 14.99
C GLY A 127 -4.05 -18.93 15.68
N PRO A 128 -3.76 -19.32 16.94
CA PRO A 128 -4.74 -20.00 17.79
C PRO A 128 -5.97 -19.10 18.05
N ALA A 129 -7.11 -19.70 18.37
CA ALA A 129 -8.38 -19.00 18.63
C ALA A 129 -8.26 -17.83 19.63
N ALA A 130 -7.38 -17.93 20.63
CA ALA A 130 -7.10 -16.86 21.60
C ALA A 130 -6.63 -15.53 20.95
N ARG A 131 -6.04 -15.58 19.74
CA ARG A 131 -5.66 -14.39 18.98
C ARG A 131 -6.88 -13.68 18.38
N LEU A 132 -7.90 -14.42 17.98
CA LEU A 132 -9.14 -13.86 17.46
C LEU A 132 -9.92 -13.12 18.55
N GLU A 133 -10.03 -13.71 19.74
CA GLU A 133 -10.66 -13.07 20.91
C GLU A 133 -9.97 -11.75 21.26
N SER A 134 -8.64 -11.74 21.28
CA SER A 134 -7.88 -10.52 21.57
C SER A 134 -8.09 -9.43 20.50
N LEU A 135 -8.22 -9.81 19.23
CA LEU A 135 -8.53 -8.87 18.13
C LEU A 135 -9.96 -8.33 18.23
N MET A 136 -10.94 -9.16 18.60
CA MET A 136 -12.31 -8.70 18.85
C MET A 136 -12.36 -7.68 19.98
N VAL A 137 -11.71 -7.96 21.12
CA VAL A 137 -11.62 -7.01 22.23
C VAL A 137 -10.99 -5.69 21.78
N ALA A 138 -9.93 -5.75 20.97
CA ALA A 138 -9.28 -4.55 20.45
C ALA A 138 -10.15 -3.76 19.46
N ALA A 139 -10.97 -4.43 18.65
CA ALA A 139 -11.91 -3.80 17.72
C ALA A 139 -13.13 -3.19 18.44
N GLU A 140 -13.52 -3.73 19.59
CA GLU A 140 -14.62 -3.22 20.42
C GLU A 140 -14.19 -2.11 21.38
N THR A 141 -12.91 -2.07 21.74
CA THR A 141 -12.36 -1.07 22.69
C THR A 141 -12.00 0.23 21.96
N PRO A 142 -12.56 1.39 22.35
CA PRO A 142 -12.18 2.68 21.79
C PRO A 142 -10.69 2.96 21.98
N GLY A 143 -9.99 3.27 20.91
CA GLY A 143 -8.56 3.56 20.96
C GLY A 143 -7.87 3.51 19.60
N PRO A 144 -6.56 3.81 19.55
CA PRO A 144 -5.80 3.91 18.29
C PRO A 144 -5.72 2.57 17.53
N ALA A 145 -5.83 1.43 18.22
CA ALA A 145 -5.79 0.11 17.59
C ALA A 145 -7.11 -0.33 16.95
N GLN A 146 -8.22 0.36 17.22
CA GLN A 146 -9.57 -0.14 16.95
C GLN A 146 -9.82 -0.44 15.46
N LEU A 147 -9.53 0.53 14.59
CA LEU A 147 -9.73 0.40 13.15
C LEU A 147 -8.79 -0.63 12.52
N TRP A 148 -7.55 -0.68 13.00
CA TRP A 148 -6.56 -1.66 12.55
C TRP A 148 -6.94 -3.08 12.95
N ALA A 149 -7.42 -3.28 14.20
CA ALA A 149 -7.93 -4.57 14.66
C ALA A 149 -9.14 -5.02 13.83
N LEU A 150 -10.08 -4.11 13.57
CA LEU A 150 -11.23 -4.40 12.71
C LEU A 150 -10.79 -4.75 11.28
N ALA A 151 -9.78 -4.05 10.73
CA ALA A 151 -9.25 -4.35 9.41
C ALA A 151 -8.60 -5.74 9.36
N VAL A 152 -7.88 -6.15 10.42
CA VAL A 152 -7.34 -7.52 10.54
C VAL A 152 -8.49 -8.52 10.51
N LEU A 153 -9.53 -8.31 11.34
CA LEU A 153 -10.71 -9.17 11.40
C LEU A 153 -11.40 -9.30 10.04
N ALA A 154 -11.51 -8.20 9.27
CA ALA A 154 -12.13 -8.17 7.95
C ALA A 154 -11.45 -9.09 6.92
N ARG A 155 -10.16 -9.39 7.11
CA ARG A 155 -9.40 -10.33 6.26
C ARG A 155 -9.52 -11.78 6.71
N HIS A 156 -10.04 -12.04 7.92
CA HIS A 156 -10.23 -13.39 8.45
C HIS A 156 -11.65 -13.88 8.13
N HIS A 157 -11.74 -15.00 7.42
CA HIS A 157 -12.97 -15.45 6.76
C HIS A 157 -14.14 -16.01 7.61
N PRO A 158 -14.18 -15.97 8.96
CA PRO A 158 -15.45 -16.20 9.66
C PRO A 158 -16.06 -14.94 10.30
N VAL A 159 -15.44 -13.76 10.23
CA VAL A 159 -15.91 -12.59 11.00
C VAL A 159 -16.69 -11.62 10.11
N GLU A 160 -17.98 -11.44 10.41
CA GLU A 160 -18.78 -10.37 9.83
C GLU A 160 -18.47 -9.05 10.55
N ILE A 161 -17.71 -8.17 9.89
CA ILE A 161 -17.29 -6.89 10.48
C ILE A 161 -18.29 -5.74 10.31
N ARG A 162 -19.34 -5.93 9.50
CA ARG A 162 -20.31 -4.86 9.17
C ARG A 162 -21.01 -4.28 10.41
N PRO A 163 -21.53 -5.08 11.37
CA PRO A 163 -22.16 -4.52 12.58
C PRO A 163 -21.18 -3.70 13.43
N LEU A 164 -19.93 -4.16 13.56
CA LEU A 164 -18.89 -3.44 14.30
C LEU A 164 -18.53 -2.12 13.61
N TRP A 165 -18.44 -2.13 12.27
CA TRP A 165 -18.18 -0.92 11.49
C TRP A 165 -19.30 0.12 11.61
N GLU A 166 -20.55 -0.32 11.50
CA GLU A 166 -21.74 0.54 11.64
C GLU A 166 -21.86 1.12 13.05
N ALA A 167 -21.51 0.35 14.09
CA ALA A 167 -21.47 0.83 15.47
C ALA A 167 -20.45 1.95 15.70
N LEU A 168 -19.39 2.03 14.88
CA LEU A 168 -18.42 3.13 14.88
C LEU A 168 -18.89 4.36 14.10
N GLY A 169 -20.09 4.32 13.52
CA GLY A 169 -20.62 5.36 12.64
C GLY A 169 -20.04 5.31 11.22
N SER A 170 -19.44 4.19 10.83
CA SER A 170 -18.85 3.99 9.49
C SER A 170 -17.87 5.10 9.08
N PRO A 171 -16.80 5.37 9.86
CA PRO A 171 -15.93 6.52 9.64
C PRO A 171 -15.19 6.45 8.31
N LEU A 172 -15.56 7.29 7.34
CA LEU A 172 -14.90 7.35 6.03
C LEU A 172 -13.74 8.35 6.02
N VAL A 173 -12.77 8.12 5.14
CA VAL A 173 -11.85 9.20 4.72
C VAL A 173 -12.63 10.16 3.83
N GLU A 174 -12.58 11.45 4.13
CA GLU A 174 -13.29 12.47 3.35
C GLU A 174 -12.71 12.59 1.93
N LEU A 175 -13.58 12.53 0.92
CA LEU A 175 -13.25 12.82 -0.47
C LEU A 175 -14.36 13.67 -1.10
N PRO A 176 -14.41 14.97 -0.78
CA PRO A 176 -15.47 15.84 -1.27
C PRO A 176 -15.45 15.90 -2.81
N GLY A 177 -16.63 15.80 -3.42
CA GLY A 177 -16.79 15.89 -4.88
C GLY A 177 -16.48 14.62 -5.67
N VAL A 178 -16.04 13.53 -5.02
CA VAL A 178 -15.81 12.24 -5.68
C VAL A 178 -17.11 11.41 -5.69
N PRO A 179 -17.65 11.03 -6.85
CA PRO A 179 -18.81 10.15 -6.95
C PRO A 179 -18.57 8.76 -6.32
N ALA A 180 -19.63 8.15 -5.78
CA ALA A 180 -19.54 6.88 -5.05
C ALA A 180 -19.01 5.72 -5.92
N ASP A 181 -19.36 5.68 -7.20
CA ASP A 181 -18.86 4.70 -8.18
C ASP A 181 -17.35 4.86 -8.43
N VAL A 182 -16.87 6.10 -8.58
CA VAL A 182 -15.44 6.41 -8.72
C VAL A 182 -14.67 6.00 -7.46
N ARG A 183 -15.16 6.38 -6.29
CA ARG A 183 -14.57 6.00 -5.00
C ARG A 183 -14.50 4.48 -4.87
N THR A 184 -15.60 3.78 -5.15
CA THR A 184 -15.68 2.32 -5.09
C THR A 184 -14.63 1.64 -5.98
N ALA A 185 -14.48 2.11 -7.22
CA ALA A 185 -13.49 1.58 -8.15
C ALA A 185 -12.05 1.77 -7.64
N ILE A 186 -11.73 2.98 -7.16
CA ILE A 186 -10.42 3.32 -6.60
C ILE A 186 -10.12 2.47 -5.36
N VAL A 187 -11.03 2.44 -4.39
CA VAL A 187 -10.86 1.73 -3.13
C VAL A 187 -10.66 0.24 -3.37
N ARG A 188 -11.49 -0.37 -4.23
CA ARG A 188 -11.37 -1.79 -4.57
C ARG A 188 -10.01 -2.12 -5.19
N ARG A 189 -9.52 -1.29 -6.12
CA ARG A 189 -8.26 -1.55 -6.83
C ARG A 189 -7.02 -1.33 -5.96
N TYR A 190 -7.01 -0.27 -5.15
CA TYR A 190 -5.78 0.25 -4.57
C TYR A 190 -5.65 0.07 -3.05
N ALA A 191 -6.76 -0.03 -2.30
CA ALA A 191 -6.69 -0.14 -0.85
C ALA A 191 -5.98 -1.42 -0.34
N PRO A 192 -6.20 -2.61 -0.92
CA PRO A 192 -5.58 -3.83 -0.40
C PRO A 192 -4.04 -3.84 -0.41
N GLY A 193 -3.39 -3.06 -1.29
CA GLY A 193 -2.01 -3.32 -1.71
C GLY A 193 -0.90 -2.45 -1.10
N THR A 194 -1.14 -1.64 -0.07
CA THR A 194 -0.26 -0.48 0.18
C THR A 194 0.05 -0.21 1.65
N ARG A 195 1.34 0.05 1.97
CA ARG A 195 1.92 0.07 3.33
C ARG A 195 1.43 1.23 4.20
N ASP A 196 1.21 2.40 3.61
CA ASP A 196 0.84 3.61 4.37
C ASP A 196 -0.65 3.96 4.19
N THR A 197 -1.46 2.97 3.83
CA THR A 197 -2.90 3.15 3.63
C THR A 197 -3.64 3.16 4.95
N ASP A 198 -4.45 4.21 5.14
CA ASP A 198 -5.34 4.37 6.28
C ASP A 198 -6.26 3.15 6.44
N PRO A 199 -6.46 2.61 7.66
CA PRO A 199 -7.28 1.42 7.87
C PRO A 199 -8.74 1.61 7.44
N ARG A 200 -9.25 2.84 7.39
CA ARG A 200 -10.60 3.14 6.87
C ARG A 200 -10.74 2.73 5.41
N TRP A 201 -9.70 2.91 4.59
CA TRP A 201 -9.71 2.44 3.20
C TRP A 201 -9.74 0.92 3.10
N LEU A 202 -9.03 0.22 4.01
CA LEU A 202 -9.01 -1.25 4.05
C LEU A 202 -10.38 -1.80 4.44
N LEU A 203 -11.02 -1.17 5.42
CA LEU A 203 -12.35 -1.54 5.89
C LEU A 203 -13.42 -1.27 4.83
N GLU A 204 -13.34 -0.11 4.16
CA GLU A 204 -14.23 0.19 3.04
C GLU A 204 -14.10 -0.87 1.96
N ALA A 205 -12.88 -1.19 1.52
CA ALA A 205 -12.64 -2.24 0.52
C ALA A 205 -13.15 -3.62 0.94
N ALA A 206 -12.99 -3.99 2.20
CA ALA A 206 -13.46 -5.27 2.73
C ALA A 206 -14.99 -5.38 2.81
N LEU A 207 -15.68 -4.24 2.93
CA LEU A 207 -17.15 -4.16 3.04
C LEU A 207 -17.85 -3.95 1.70
N LEU A 208 -17.11 -3.68 0.62
CA LEU A 208 -17.65 -3.60 -0.72
C LEU A 208 -18.23 -4.95 -1.14
N PRO A 209 -19.38 -4.97 -1.84
CA PRO A 209 -19.92 -6.20 -2.40
C PRO A 209 -18.91 -6.82 -3.38
N PRO A 210 -18.95 -8.14 -3.64
CA PRO A 210 -18.25 -8.72 -4.78
C PRO A 210 -18.57 -7.95 -6.07
N LEU A 211 -17.61 -7.83 -6.99
CA LEU A 211 -17.93 -7.30 -8.32
C LEU A 211 -18.83 -8.32 -9.01
N ASP A 212 -19.89 -7.85 -9.66
CA ASP A 212 -20.43 -8.58 -10.80
C ASP A 212 -19.32 -8.63 -11.86
N ASP A 213 -19.08 -9.78 -12.47
CA ASP A 213 -18.04 -9.96 -13.48
C ASP A 213 -18.28 -9.01 -14.67
N LEU A 214 -17.74 -7.80 -14.59
CA LEU A 214 -17.63 -6.88 -15.70
C LEU A 214 -16.41 -7.32 -16.49
N GLU A 215 -16.65 -8.14 -17.51
CA GLU A 215 -15.62 -8.54 -18.46
C GLU A 215 -15.04 -7.29 -19.13
N GLU A 216 -13.73 -7.09 -18.94
CA GLU A 216 -12.99 -5.95 -19.48
C GLU A 216 -13.19 -5.83 -21.00
N SER A 217 -13.20 -6.96 -21.69
CA SER A 217 -13.45 -7.04 -23.14
C SER A 217 -14.82 -6.49 -23.53
N ASP A 218 -15.87 -6.77 -22.75
CA ASP A 218 -17.22 -6.28 -23.00
C ASP A 218 -17.33 -4.78 -22.74
N LEU A 219 -16.64 -4.28 -21.70
CA LEU A 219 -16.58 -2.85 -21.39
C LEU A 219 -15.96 -2.06 -22.55
N ILE A 220 -14.81 -2.52 -23.06
CA ILE A 220 -14.11 -1.87 -24.17
C ILE A 220 -14.91 -2.00 -25.48
N ALA A 221 -15.46 -3.18 -25.77
CA ALA A 221 -16.31 -3.39 -26.95
C ALA A 221 -17.51 -2.44 -26.98
N ARG A 222 -18.16 -2.20 -25.82
CA ARG A 222 -19.27 -1.24 -25.70
C ARG A 222 -18.84 0.20 -25.96
N ALA A 223 -17.67 0.61 -25.48
CA ALA A 223 -17.13 1.94 -25.76
C ALA A 223 -16.85 2.13 -27.25
N VAL A 224 -16.20 1.16 -27.90
CA VAL A 224 -15.93 1.17 -29.35
C VAL A 224 -17.23 1.23 -30.14
N ALA A 225 -18.21 0.37 -29.82
CA ALA A 225 -19.50 0.37 -30.50
C ALA A 225 -20.21 1.73 -30.38
N ALA A 226 -20.26 2.31 -29.17
CA ALA A 226 -20.91 3.60 -28.94
C ALA A 226 -20.23 4.76 -29.70
N LEU A 227 -18.89 4.78 -29.76
CA LEU A 227 -18.15 5.75 -30.56
C LEU A 227 -18.38 5.55 -32.07
N GLY A 228 -18.46 4.30 -32.53
CA GLY A 228 -18.75 3.95 -33.92
C GLY A 228 -20.16 4.34 -34.36
N ASP A 229 -21.17 4.08 -33.52
CA ASP A 229 -22.57 4.46 -33.76
C ASP A 229 -22.76 5.99 -33.83
N ALA A 230 -21.90 6.74 -33.14
CA ALA A 230 -21.84 8.20 -33.21
C ALA A 230 -21.07 8.72 -34.44
N GLY A 231 -20.51 7.83 -35.28
CA GLY A 231 -19.77 8.21 -36.48
C GLY A 231 -18.37 8.78 -36.20
N LEU A 232 -17.76 8.43 -35.07
CA LEU A 232 -16.45 8.94 -34.66
C LEU A 232 -15.26 8.10 -35.16
N ASP A 233 -15.53 7.07 -35.97
CA ASP A 233 -14.52 6.18 -36.58
C ASP A 233 -13.45 5.66 -35.60
N PRO A 234 -13.84 4.99 -34.49
CA PRO A 234 -12.90 4.54 -33.47
C PRO A 234 -11.92 3.50 -34.06
N GLN A 235 -10.63 3.74 -33.84
CA GLN A 235 -9.57 2.79 -34.16
C GLN A 235 -9.55 1.62 -33.18
N GLN A 236 -8.70 0.63 -33.46
CA GLN A 236 -8.48 -0.49 -32.56
C GLN A 236 -8.00 0.02 -31.18
N PRO A 237 -8.64 -0.40 -30.08
CA PRO A 237 -8.19 -0.06 -28.73
C PRO A 237 -6.81 -0.62 -28.44
N ILE A 238 -5.95 0.20 -27.83
CA ILE A 238 -4.59 -0.17 -27.42
C ILE A 238 -4.55 -0.13 -25.89
N SER A 239 -4.18 -1.23 -25.25
CA SER A 239 -4.02 -1.23 -23.78
C SER A 239 -2.85 -0.35 -23.37
N ALA A 240 -2.89 0.25 -22.18
CA ALA A 240 -1.77 1.03 -21.66
C ALA A 240 -0.44 0.24 -21.67
N ALA A 241 -0.48 -1.04 -21.30
CA ALA A 241 0.71 -1.91 -21.31
C ALA A 241 1.28 -2.10 -22.74
N GLU A 242 0.41 -2.21 -23.74
CA GLU A 242 0.81 -2.31 -25.14
C GLU A 242 1.39 -0.98 -25.67
N GLU A 243 0.76 0.15 -25.32
CA GLU A 243 1.19 1.49 -25.69
C GLU A 243 2.64 1.75 -25.26
N TYR A 244 2.97 1.43 -24.02
CA TYR A 244 4.32 1.62 -23.46
C TYR A 244 5.23 0.40 -23.56
N ARG A 245 4.74 -0.72 -24.11
CA ARG A 245 5.46 -1.99 -24.32
C ARG A 245 6.07 -2.62 -23.06
N GLN A 246 5.58 -2.27 -21.89
CA GLN A 246 5.99 -2.84 -20.61
C GLN A 246 4.92 -2.57 -19.54
N GLY A 247 5.00 -3.30 -18.44
CA GLY A 247 4.18 -3.05 -17.25
C GLY A 247 2.72 -3.44 -17.37
N GLU A 248 1.90 -2.89 -16.48
CA GLU A 248 0.44 -3.05 -16.45
C GLU A 248 -0.24 -1.67 -16.42
N GLY A 249 -1.52 -1.62 -16.81
CA GLY A 249 -2.28 -0.38 -16.71
C GLY A 249 -3.77 -0.60 -16.51
N THR A 250 -4.48 0.48 -16.24
CA THR A 250 -5.91 0.47 -15.91
C THR A 250 -6.76 1.15 -16.98
N TYR A 251 -6.27 1.24 -18.22
CA TYR A 251 -7.01 1.85 -19.32
C TYR A 251 -6.63 1.29 -20.71
N TYR A 252 -7.52 1.57 -21.67
CA TYR A 252 -7.27 1.47 -23.11
C TYR A 252 -7.36 2.84 -23.76
N ALA A 253 -6.44 3.15 -24.68
CA ALA A 253 -6.51 4.30 -25.56
C ALA A 253 -7.25 3.92 -26.86
N ILE A 254 -8.17 4.76 -27.27
CA ILE A 254 -8.95 4.62 -28.51
C ILE A 254 -8.83 5.93 -29.27
N GLU A 255 -8.15 5.89 -30.41
CA GLU A 255 -8.09 7.02 -31.33
C GLU A 255 -9.40 7.16 -32.09
N THR A 256 -9.90 8.38 -32.24
CA THR A 256 -11.13 8.71 -32.98
C THR A 256 -10.89 9.93 -33.87
N ALA A 257 -11.81 10.20 -34.80
CA ALA A 257 -11.77 11.43 -35.60
C ALA A 257 -11.82 12.71 -34.74
N ALA A 258 -12.41 12.63 -33.54
CA ALA A 258 -12.55 13.73 -32.59
C ALA A 258 -11.39 13.84 -31.58
N GLY A 259 -10.47 12.87 -31.56
CA GLY A 259 -9.32 12.81 -30.64
C GLY A 259 -9.21 11.49 -29.89
N THR A 260 -8.27 11.42 -28.94
CA THR A 260 -8.00 10.20 -28.19
C THR A 260 -8.89 10.09 -26.95
N VAL A 261 -9.53 8.94 -26.78
CA VAL A 261 -10.34 8.60 -25.61
C VAL A 261 -9.61 7.54 -24.79
N LEU A 262 -9.46 7.77 -23.48
CA LEU A 262 -8.99 6.76 -22.55
C LEU A 262 -10.20 6.16 -21.84
N VAL A 263 -10.36 4.84 -21.89
CA VAL A 263 -11.43 4.09 -21.22
C VAL A 263 -10.82 3.26 -20.10
N SER A 264 -11.30 3.44 -18.87
CA SER A 264 -10.76 2.75 -17.70
C SER A 264 -11.21 1.28 -17.67
N THR A 265 -10.35 0.38 -17.24
CA THR A 265 -10.71 -1.02 -16.95
C THR A 265 -11.33 -1.19 -15.57
N LEU A 266 -11.29 -0.14 -14.71
CA LEU A 266 -11.82 -0.19 -13.34
C LEU A 266 -13.33 0.07 -13.27
N GLY A 267 -13.97 0.38 -14.40
CA GLY A 267 -15.39 0.65 -14.49
C GLY A 267 -15.73 1.50 -15.70
N ARG A 268 -17.00 1.89 -15.83
CA ARG A 268 -17.50 2.69 -16.96
C ARG A 268 -17.06 4.16 -16.84
N PHE A 269 -15.76 4.40 -16.91
CA PHE A 269 -15.15 5.72 -16.84
C PHE A 269 -14.39 6.00 -18.11
N PHE A 270 -14.46 7.23 -18.60
CA PHE A 270 -13.62 7.67 -19.70
C PHE A 270 -13.09 9.08 -19.47
N ARG A 271 -12.04 9.44 -20.19
CA ARG A 271 -11.57 10.82 -20.33
C ARG A 271 -11.04 11.04 -21.74
N THR A 272 -11.01 12.31 -22.15
CA THR A 272 -10.34 12.72 -23.38
C THR A 272 -8.87 13.05 -23.08
N HIS A 273 -8.00 12.87 -24.07
CA HIS A 273 -6.63 13.37 -24.06
C HIS A 273 -6.50 14.50 -25.10
N GLY A 274 -6.21 15.72 -24.65
CA GLY A 274 -6.15 16.92 -25.50
C GLY A 274 -7.02 18.06 -24.98
N SER A 275 -6.96 19.22 -25.64
CA SER A 275 -7.65 20.46 -25.20
C SER A 275 -9.11 20.58 -25.63
N ALA A 276 -9.65 19.56 -26.32
CA ALA A 276 -11.05 19.55 -26.73
C ALA A 276 -11.75 18.38 -26.01
N ASP A 277 -12.44 18.68 -24.91
CA ASP A 277 -13.58 17.87 -24.51
C ASP A 277 -14.61 18.01 -25.62
N VAL A 278 -14.57 17.09 -26.58
CA VAL A 278 -15.51 17.12 -27.69
C VAL A 278 -16.85 16.63 -27.14
N ASP A 279 -17.84 17.53 -27.09
CA ASP A 279 -19.21 17.22 -26.65
C ASP A 279 -19.77 15.97 -27.36
N GLU A 280 -19.31 15.70 -28.59
CA GLU A 280 -19.62 14.50 -29.39
C GLU A 280 -19.16 13.19 -28.72
N ILE A 281 -17.91 13.13 -28.20
CA ILE A 281 -17.41 11.97 -27.46
C ILE A 281 -18.23 11.78 -26.18
N ARG A 282 -18.54 12.88 -25.49
CA ARG A 282 -19.30 12.83 -24.24
C ARG A 282 -20.71 12.32 -24.46
N GLU A 283 -21.37 12.73 -25.54
CA GLU A 283 -22.70 12.23 -25.89
C GLU A 283 -22.65 10.77 -26.33
N ALA A 284 -21.67 10.39 -27.16
CA ALA A 284 -21.48 9.00 -27.59
C ALA A 284 -21.31 8.06 -26.39
N LEU A 285 -20.50 8.47 -25.40
CA LEU A 285 -20.20 7.68 -24.20
C LEU A 285 -21.08 8.07 -23.00
N ARG A 286 -22.32 8.51 -23.19
CA ARG A 286 -23.22 8.91 -22.10
C ARG A 286 -23.49 7.85 -21.03
N GLU A 287 -23.29 6.56 -21.35
CA GLU A 287 -23.39 5.45 -20.40
C GLU A 287 -22.13 5.25 -19.54
N PHE A 288 -21.06 5.97 -19.89
CA PHE A 288 -19.82 6.07 -19.14
C PHE A 288 -19.75 7.43 -18.46
N ARG A 289 -19.14 7.45 -17.27
CA ARG A 289 -18.87 8.70 -16.56
C ARG A 289 -17.63 9.36 -17.15
N HIS A 290 -17.81 10.60 -17.60
CA HIS A 290 -16.68 11.46 -17.96
C HIS A 290 -15.91 11.90 -16.72
N ILE A 291 -14.60 11.66 -16.70
CA ILE A 291 -13.67 12.13 -15.67
C ILE A 291 -13.01 13.40 -16.19
N ASP A 292 -13.71 14.52 -16.00
CA ASP A 292 -13.23 15.84 -16.39
C ASP A 292 -12.02 16.31 -15.54
N ASN A 293 -11.48 17.48 -15.87
CA ASN A 293 -10.35 18.05 -15.11
C ASN A 293 -10.70 18.38 -13.65
N ALA A 294 -11.95 18.76 -13.34
CA ALA A 294 -12.32 19.13 -11.98
C ALA A 294 -12.32 17.88 -11.08
N LEU A 295 -13.02 16.82 -11.49
CA LEU A 295 -13.05 15.53 -10.81
C LEU A 295 -11.68 14.85 -10.84
N GLY A 296 -11.05 14.83 -12.02
CA GLY A 296 -9.78 14.15 -12.25
C GLY A 296 -8.60 14.73 -11.45
N ASN A 297 -8.66 16.00 -11.02
CA ASN A 297 -7.64 16.65 -10.20
C ASN A 297 -7.84 16.47 -8.68
N ILE A 298 -8.96 15.90 -8.23
CA ILE A 298 -9.17 15.66 -6.79
C ILE A 298 -8.13 14.64 -6.32
N ILE A 299 -7.36 15.02 -5.30
CA ILE A 299 -6.33 14.17 -4.69
C ILE A 299 -7.00 13.18 -3.75
N VAL A 300 -6.65 11.90 -3.90
CA VAL A 300 -7.05 10.84 -2.98
C VAL A 300 -5.94 10.66 -1.95
N ASP A 301 -6.14 11.26 -0.78
CA ASP A 301 -5.19 11.22 0.32
C ASP A 301 -5.27 9.93 1.15
N ASN A 302 -4.19 9.64 1.86
CA ASN A 302 -4.06 8.49 2.78
C ASN A 302 -4.28 7.11 2.12
N LEU A 303 -4.29 7.06 0.79
CA LEU A 303 -4.30 5.85 -0.04
C LEU A 303 -2.93 5.74 -0.70
N SER A 304 -2.06 4.91 -0.14
CA SER A 304 -0.62 4.92 -0.42
C SER A 304 -0.25 4.21 -1.74
N VAL A 305 -0.68 4.72 -2.89
CA VAL A 305 -0.39 4.08 -4.18
C VAL A 305 1.08 4.25 -4.57
N TYR A 306 1.72 3.14 -4.96
CA TYR A 306 3.08 3.16 -5.51
C TYR A 306 3.06 3.80 -6.90
N ASP A 307 3.97 4.72 -7.18
CA ASP A 307 4.10 5.44 -8.45
C ASP A 307 5.58 5.79 -8.67
N PHE A 308 6.23 5.19 -9.66
CA PHE A 308 7.64 5.42 -10.05
C PHE A 308 8.64 5.53 -8.88
N GLY A 309 8.66 4.53 -8.01
CA GLY A 309 9.63 4.46 -6.90
C GLY A 309 9.19 5.14 -5.61
N GLU A 310 8.11 5.91 -5.65
CA GLU A 310 7.57 6.61 -4.48
C GLU A 310 6.15 6.16 -4.17
N ARG A 311 5.69 6.39 -2.94
CA ARG A 311 4.30 6.21 -2.54
C ARG A 311 3.76 7.57 -2.13
N LYS A 312 2.70 8.03 -2.79
CA LYS A 312 2.16 9.38 -2.58
C LYS A 312 0.66 9.41 -2.84
N PRO A 313 -0.05 10.42 -2.31
CA PRO A 313 -1.41 10.71 -2.74
C PRO A 313 -1.48 10.91 -4.26
N MET A 314 -2.51 10.34 -4.88
CA MET A 314 -2.67 10.37 -6.33
C MET A 314 -4.00 11.02 -6.71
N PRO A 315 -4.05 11.79 -7.80
CA PRO A 315 -5.30 12.34 -8.29
C PRO A 315 -6.20 11.24 -8.86
N VAL A 316 -7.52 11.43 -8.79
CA VAL A 316 -8.54 10.50 -9.34
C VAL A 316 -8.18 10.06 -10.76
N ARG A 317 -7.74 10.98 -11.63
CA ARG A 317 -7.37 10.64 -13.01
C ARG A 317 -6.21 9.64 -13.09
N SER A 318 -5.21 9.76 -12.23
CA SER A 318 -4.05 8.87 -12.26
C SER A 318 -4.38 7.50 -11.68
N LEU A 319 -5.38 7.43 -10.78
CA LEU A 319 -5.87 6.16 -10.25
C LEU A 319 -6.77 5.43 -11.25
N LEU A 320 -7.62 6.15 -11.99
CA LEU A 320 -8.51 5.53 -12.98
C LEU A 320 -7.81 5.20 -14.31
N PHE A 321 -6.79 5.98 -14.68
CA PHE A 321 -6.06 5.87 -15.94
C PHE A 321 -4.56 5.79 -15.67
N ASN A 322 -4.17 4.72 -15.01
CA ASN A 322 -2.80 4.47 -14.56
C ASN A 322 -2.04 3.59 -15.54
N TRP A 323 -0.74 3.80 -15.63
CA TRP A 323 0.22 2.85 -16.21
C TRP A 323 1.46 2.81 -15.33
N GLN A 324 1.98 1.61 -15.07
CA GLN A 324 3.18 1.39 -14.24
C GLN A 324 4.05 0.33 -14.88
N ASP A 325 5.37 0.50 -14.75
CA ASP A 325 6.42 -0.35 -15.32
C ASP A 325 6.64 -1.68 -14.58
#